data_AF-A0AAU5ZK59-F1
#
_entry.id   AF-A0AAU5ZK59-F1
#
_cell.length_a   1.000
_cell.length_b   1.000
_cell.length_c   1.000
_cell.angle_alpha   90.00
_cell.angle_beta   90.00
_cell.angle_gamma   90.00
#
_symmetry.space_group_name_H-M   'P 1'
#
loop_
_entity.id
_entity.type
_entity.pdbx_description
1 polymer ?
#
loop_
_entity_poly.entity_id
_entity_poly.type
_entity_poly.pdbx_seq_one_letter_code
_entity_poly.pdbx_strand_id
1 'polypeptide(L)'
;MNSWTRTGPVVVEVDGSSDGLRVVDYAAQDALHAGADLVLVAPFYNYGTYPPMTPPHQQASPSEDAAAALRDAADQVRRRYGRDLVIKNIAMEGSRLKVLRTAAREARVLVVGRDHDNGPAALISAQGNLALAGHLRCPVIVVPTPWKSNPAEHSIAVGIDGTPLSLAAVEFAFRTAADRRAGLTVVHSHHLPYRLPADDAWTERAGLTVAETLAGWDEEFPQVKVTRLLTTRPVVAALARESEHAALIIVGAHAGPLPIGDPVARRTIAELPCPVAIVAHHVTSAERDQQRREIPGRLDTFAPIT
;
A
#
# COMPACT_ATOMS: atom_id res chain seq x y z
N MET A 1 9.20 -4.17 17.44
CA MET A 1 8.07 -3.44 16.85
C MET A 1 8.58 -2.63 15.67
N ASN A 2 8.24 -3.04 14.46
CA ASN A 2 8.57 -2.33 13.22
C ASN A 2 7.78 -1.02 13.16
N SER A 3 8.33 0.07 13.70
CA SER A 3 7.65 1.36 13.58
C SER A 3 8.13 2.06 12.31
N TRP A 4 7.23 2.17 11.33
CA TRP A 4 7.31 3.29 10.40
C TRP A 4 6.91 4.58 11.12
N THR A 5 7.32 5.71 10.57
CA THR A 5 7.10 7.02 11.19
C THR A 5 5.61 7.36 11.22
N ARG A 6 4.96 7.31 12.39
CA ARG A 6 3.51 7.56 12.51
C ARG A 6 3.10 9.01 12.20
N THR A 7 4.02 9.95 12.39
CA THR A 7 3.77 11.40 12.35
C THR A 7 4.49 12.10 11.19
N GLY A 8 5.03 11.35 10.23
CA GLY A 8 5.76 11.88 9.08
C GLY A 8 4.86 12.52 8.00
N PRO A 9 5.45 13.09 6.94
CA PRO A 9 4.69 13.57 5.79
C PRO A 9 4.06 12.42 5.00
N VAL A 10 3.00 12.75 4.26
CA VAL A 10 2.51 11.95 3.15
C VAL A 10 3.39 12.25 1.94
N VAL A 11 4.07 11.23 1.41
CA VAL A 11 4.89 11.37 0.19
C VAL A 11 4.09 10.84 -0.98
N VAL A 12 4.13 11.50 -2.14
CA VAL A 12 3.50 11.02 -3.37
C VAL A 12 4.45 11.10 -4.55
N GLU A 13 4.48 10.03 -5.35
CA GLU A 13 5.17 10.01 -6.62
C GLU A 13 4.40 10.81 -7.68
N VAL A 14 5.10 11.70 -8.37
CA VAL A 14 4.59 12.46 -9.52
C VAL A 14 5.30 11.96 -10.77
N ASP A 15 4.54 11.37 -11.67
CA ASP A 15 4.98 10.80 -12.94
C ASP A 15 4.89 11.80 -14.12
N GLY A 16 4.26 12.96 -13.90
CA GLY A 16 4.02 13.99 -14.91
C GLY A 16 2.83 13.72 -15.85
N SER A 17 2.09 12.62 -15.64
CA SER A 17 0.92 12.32 -16.46
C SER A 17 -0.31 13.07 -15.96
N SER A 18 -1.26 13.38 -16.85
CA SER A 18 -2.54 13.99 -16.47
C SER A 18 -3.37 13.09 -15.55
N ASP A 19 -3.16 11.79 -15.69
CA ASP A 19 -3.81 10.73 -14.94
C ASP A 19 -3.21 10.57 -13.53
N GLY A 20 -1.90 10.76 -13.38
CA GLY A 20 -1.17 10.81 -12.11
C GLY A 20 -1.61 11.94 -11.19
N LEU A 21 -2.23 12.99 -11.71
CA LEU A 21 -2.83 14.06 -10.90
C LEU A 21 -3.93 13.56 -9.94
N ARG A 22 -4.59 12.43 -10.27
CA ARG A 22 -5.56 11.78 -9.35
C ARG A 22 -4.87 11.12 -8.17
N VAL A 23 -3.68 10.60 -8.37
CA VAL A 23 -2.84 10.02 -7.31
C VAL A 23 -2.39 11.13 -6.35
N VAL A 24 -2.01 12.29 -6.90
CA VAL A 24 -1.71 13.49 -6.11
C VAL A 24 -2.94 13.98 -5.33
N ASP A 25 -4.12 13.96 -5.96
CA ASP A 25 -5.38 14.33 -5.30
C ASP A 25 -5.70 13.42 -4.11
N TYR A 26 -5.51 12.11 -4.28
CA TYR A 26 -5.66 11.13 -3.19
C TYR A 26 -4.67 11.42 -2.06
N ALA A 27 -3.39 11.65 -2.38
CA ALA A 27 -2.37 11.93 -1.38
C ALA A 27 -2.63 13.23 -0.62
N ALA A 28 -3.16 14.26 -1.28
CA ALA A 28 -3.57 15.50 -0.63
C ALA A 28 -4.73 15.27 0.35
N GLN A 29 -5.74 14.48 -0.03
CA GLN A 29 -6.84 14.11 0.88
C GLN A 29 -6.32 13.32 2.08
N ASP A 30 -5.41 12.38 1.86
CA ASP A 30 -4.80 11.60 2.95
C ASP A 30 -4.01 12.50 3.90
N ALA A 31 -3.21 13.43 3.37
CA ALA A 31 -2.45 14.40 4.17
C ALA A 31 -3.36 15.30 5.01
N LEU A 32 -4.48 15.75 4.45
CA LEU A 32 -5.48 16.57 5.16
C LEU A 32 -6.17 15.80 6.29
N HIS A 33 -6.65 14.58 6.03
CA HIS A 33 -7.25 13.73 7.05
C HIS A 33 -6.28 13.47 8.21
N ALA A 34 -5.00 13.31 7.87
CA ALA A 34 -3.97 12.94 8.82
C ALA A 34 -3.26 14.14 9.47
N GLY A 35 -3.64 15.38 9.10
CA GLY A 35 -3.00 16.62 9.57
C GLY A 35 -1.50 16.69 9.26
N ALA A 36 -1.06 16.15 8.12
CA ALA A 36 0.34 16.00 7.76
C ALA A 36 0.75 16.88 6.57
N ASP A 37 2.05 17.16 6.46
CA ASP A 37 2.64 17.78 5.27
C ASP A 37 2.51 16.84 4.05
N LEU A 38 2.39 17.44 2.85
CA LEU A 38 2.45 16.73 1.57
C LEU A 38 3.81 16.94 0.90
N VAL A 39 4.47 15.86 0.50
CA VAL A 39 5.73 15.89 -0.23
C VAL A 39 5.54 15.28 -1.62
N LEU A 40 5.66 16.10 -2.65
CA LEU A 40 5.61 15.67 -4.05
C LEU A 40 7.02 15.28 -4.51
N VAL A 41 7.18 14.09 -5.08
CA VAL A 41 8.48 13.56 -5.50
C VAL A 41 8.43 13.12 -6.95
N ALA A 42 9.32 13.65 -7.79
CA ALA A 42 9.47 13.25 -9.18
C ALA A 42 10.87 12.66 -9.41
N PRO A 43 11.01 11.32 -9.53
CA PRO A 43 12.25 10.70 -9.98
C PRO A 43 12.49 10.99 -11.46
N PHE A 44 13.74 11.29 -11.84
CA PHE A 44 14.12 11.44 -13.25
C PHE A 44 15.48 10.79 -13.54
N TYR A 45 15.75 10.52 -14.81
CA TYR A 45 17.05 10.08 -15.30
C TYR A 45 17.60 11.09 -16.31
N ASN A 46 18.86 11.50 -16.16
CA ASN A 46 19.50 12.40 -17.13
C ASN A 46 19.88 11.71 -18.45
N TYR A 47 19.82 10.38 -18.50
CA TYR A 47 20.06 9.60 -19.72
C TYR A 47 18.75 9.28 -20.44
N GLY A 48 18.08 10.31 -20.96
CA GLY A 48 17.00 10.13 -21.93
C GLY A 48 17.59 9.88 -23.32
N THR A 49 17.16 8.81 -23.99
CA THR A 49 17.39 8.65 -25.43
C THR A 49 16.48 9.65 -26.14
N TYR A 50 16.98 10.85 -26.39
CA TYR A 50 16.22 11.84 -27.14
C TYR A 50 15.90 11.29 -28.55
N PRO A 51 14.67 11.43 -29.04
CA PRO A 51 14.39 11.10 -30.43
C PRO A 51 15.30 11.98 -31.31
N PRO A 52 16.11 11.37 -32.21
CA PRO A 52 17.21 12.04 -32.90
C PRO A 52 16.80 13.23 -33.79
N MET A 53 15.49 13.46 -33.96
CA MET A 53 14.93 14.51 -34.82
C MET A 53 14.45 15.77 -34.07
N THR A 54 14.61 15.86 -32.75
CA THR A 54 14.20 17.07 -32.02
C THR A 54 15.35 18.07 -31.95
N PRO A 55 15.14 19.35 -32.28
CA PRO A 55 16.20 20.35 -32.18
C PRO A 55 16.69 20.52 -30.74
N PRO A 56 18.02 20.55 -30.48
CA PRO A 56 18.59 20.61 -29.13
C PRO A 56 18.14 21.82 -28.28
N HIS A 57 17.68 22.89 -28.91
CA HIS A 57 17.27 24.14 -28.25
C HIS A 57 15.79 24.16 -27.84
N GLN A 58 15.02 23.10 -28.12
CA GLN A 58 13.59 22.98 -27.77
C GLN A 58 13.30 21.86 -26.77
N GLN A 59 14.33 21.18 -26.27
CA GLN A 59 14.18 20.09 -25.31
C GLN A 59 14.41 20.64 -23.91
N ALA A 60 13.35 20.70 -23.11
CA ALA A 60 13.52 20.80 -21.67
C ALA A 60 14.33 19.57 -21.21
N SER A 61 15.25 19.80 -20.28
CA SER A 61 15.97 18.69 -19.64
C SER A 61 14.98 17.84 -18.82
N PRO A 62 15.27 16.53 -18.60
CA PRO A 62 14.46 15.69 -17.71
C PRO A 62 14.26 16.27 -16.31
N SER A 63 15.22 17.08 -15.84
CA SER A 63 15.12 17.78 -14.56
C SER A 63 14.11 18.94 -14.57
N GLU A 64 14.02 19.66 -15.69
CA GLU A 64 13.06 20.75 -15.88
C GLU A 64 11.64 20.21 -16.07
N ASP A 65 11.49 19.09 -16.79
CA ASP A 65 10.22 18.38 -16.94
C ASP A 65 9.70 17.88 -15.59
N ALA A 66 10.55 17.22 -14.80
CA ALA A 66 10.21 16.79 -13.45
C ALA A 66 9.81 17.97 -12.55
N ALA A 67 10.54 19.09 -12.63
CA ALA A 67 10.22 20.29 -11.87
C ALA A 67 8.91 20.95 -12.35
N ALA A 68 8.59 20.90 -13.64
CA ALA A 68 7.33 21.38 -14.20
C ALA A 68 6.15 20.53 -13.71
N ALA A 69 6.26 19.21 -13.81
CA ALA A 69 5.27 18.27 -13.29
C ALA A 69 4.95 18.50 -11.80
N LEU A 70 5.99 18.73 -10.98
CA LEU A 70 5.82 19.05 -9.55
C LEU A 70 5.14 20.40 -9.30
N ARG A 71 5.41 21.42 -10.13
CA ARG A 71 4.72 22.72 -10.03
C ARG A 71 3.25 22.57 -10.39
N ASP A 72 2.94 21.90 -11.48
CA ASP A 72 1.57 21.71 -11.94
C ASP A 72 0.73 20.93 -10.92
N ALA A 73 1.30 19.85 -10.36
CA ALA A 73 0.69 19.07 -9.29
C ALA A 73 0.47 19.92 -8.03
N ALA A 74 1.47 20.69 -7.58
CA ALA A 74 1.33 21.56 -6.41
C ALA A 74 0.25 22.64 -6.61
N ASP A 75 0.18 23.23 -7.80
CA ASP A 75 -0.79 24.26 -8.11
C ASP A 75 -2.21 23.70 -8.21
N GLN A 76 -2.39 22.47 -8.71
CA GLN A 76 -3.68 21.79 -8.64
C GLN A 76 -4.13 21.57 -7.20
N VAL A 77 -3.25 21.06 -6.34
CA VAL A 77 -3.56 20.84 -4.92
C VAL A 77 -3.96 22.16 -4.26
N ARG A 78 -3.19 23.24 -4.49
CA ARG A 78 -3.51 24.58 -3.95
C ARG A 78 -4.85 25.12 -4.45
N ARG A 79 -5.17 24.93 -5.74
CA ARG A 79 -6.45 25.35 -6.30
C ARG A 79 -7.63 24.61 -5.66
N ARG A 80 -7.46 23.34 -5.32
CA ARG A 80 -8.54 22.47 -4.84
C ARG A 80 -8.73 22.52 -3.31
N TYR A 81 -7.65 22.57 -2.56
CA TYR A 81 -7.66 22.45 -1.09
C TYR A 81 -7.21 23.71 -0.36
N GLY A 82 -6.85 24.77 -1.08
CA GLY A 82 -6.35 26.01 -0.49
C GLY A 82 -4.87 25.94 -0.10
N ARG A 83 -4.45 26.85 0.79
CA ARG A 83 -3.03 27.03 1.16
C ARG A 83 -2.67 26.47 2.53
N ASP A 84 -3.61 25.80 3.19
CA ASP A 84 -3.42 25.26 4.54
C ASP A 84 -2.54 24.01 4.54
N LEU A 85 -2.52 23.28 3.42
CA LEU A 85 -1.64 22.14 3.24
C LEU A 85 -0.22 22.59 2.88
N VAL A 86 0.75 22.23 3.73
CA VAL A 86 2.17 22.48 3.47
C VAL A 86 2.66 21.50 2.40
N ILE A 87 3.10 22.04 1.25
CA ILE A 87 3.57 21.26 0.10
C ILE A 87 5.07 21.47 -0.08
N LYS A 88 5.82 20.36 -0.16
CA LYS A 88 7.25 20.35 -0.50
C LYS A 88 7.47 19.59 -1.80
N ASN A 89 8.31 20.11 -2.69
CA ASN A 89 8.60 19.50 -4.00
C ASN A 89 10.04 18.97 -4.02
N ILE A 90 10.22 17.73 -4.46
CA ILE A 90 11.52 17.07 -4.59
C ILE A 90 11.65 16.48 -5.99
N ALA A 91 12.40 17.14 -6.86
CA ALA A 91 12.91 16.53 -8.09
C ALA A 91 14.27 15.91 -7.80
N MET A 92 14.45 14.61 -8.07
CA MET A 92 15.71 13.94 -7.77
C MET A 92 16.11 12.94 -8.86
N GLU A 93 17.38 13.00 -9.25
CA GLU A 93 17.95 12.07 -10.21
C GLU A 93 18.17 10.68 -9.59
N GLY A 94 17.74 9.65 -10.31
CA GLY A 94 18.06 8.27 -10.01
C GLY A 94 16.89 7.33 -10.25
N SER A 95 17.10 6.05 -9.91
CA SER A 95 16.03 5.07 -10.06
C SER A 95 14.86 5.34 -9.14
N ARG A 96 13.65 5.05 -9.62
CA ARG A 96 12.39 5.16 -8.87
C ARG A 96 12.53 4.63 -7.44
N LEU A 97 13.04 3.39 -7.29
CA LEU A 97 13.27 2.79 -5.98
C LEU A 97 14.24 3.60 -5.11
N LYS A 98 15.39 4.03 -5.65
CA LYS A 98 16.37 4.82 -4.90
C LYS A 98 15.79 6.15 -4.45
N VAL A 99 15.09 6.84 -5.35
CA VAL A 99 14.53 8.16 -5.12
C VAL A 99 13.41 8.10 -4.08
N LEU A 100 12.41 7.23 -4.31
CA LEU A 100 11.28 7.08 -3.41
C LEU A 100 11.71 6.56 -2.03
N ARG A 101 12.70 5.68 -1.95
CA ARG A 101 13.25 5.22 -0.66
C ARG A 101 13.90 6.34 0.15
N THR A 102 14.63 7.24 -0.51
CA THR A 102 15.23 8.40 0.15
C THR A 102 14.16 9.37 0.61
N ALA A 103 13.19 9.70 -0.24
CA ALA A 103 12.13 10.65 0.09
C ALA A 103 11.17 10.11 1.17
N ALA A 104 10.88 8.80 1.14
CA ALA A 104 9.96 8.16 2.07
C ALA A 104 10.61 7.71 3.39
N ARG A 105 11.87 8.08 3.66
CA ARG A 105 12.60 7.65 4.87
C ARG A 105 11.88 8.02 6.17
N GLU A 106 11.29 9.20 6.20
CA GLU A 106 10.57 9.74 7.34
C GLU A 106 9.06 9.80 7.09
N ALA A 107 8.59 9.26 5.96
CA ALA A 107 7.19 9.32 5.59
C ALA A 107 6.32 8.44 6.48
N ARG A 108 5.09 8.91 6.71
CA ARG A 108 4.05 8.07 7.31
C ARG A 108 3.42 7.11 6.32
N VAL A 109 3.43 7.49 5.04
CA VAL A 109 2.93 6.72 3.93
C VAL A 109 3.54 7.25 2.64
N LEU A 110 3.79 6.35 1.69
CA LEU A 110 4.11 6.70 0.32
C LEU A 110 2.89 6.37 -0.56
N VAL A 111 2.47 7.30 -1.40
CA VAL A 111 1.40 7.13 -2.37
C VAL A 111 2.02 7.03 -3.76
N VAL A 112 1.62 6.01 -4.53
CA VAL A 112 2.06 5.79 -5.90
C VAL A 112 0.87 5.46 -6.79
N GLY A 113 1.00 5.75 -8.08
CA GLY A 113 0.02 5.37 -9.07
C GLY A 113 0.15 3.91 -9.53
N ARG A 114 -0.92 3.42 -10.15
CA ARG A 114 -0.85 2.33 -11.11
C ARG A 114 -1.76 2.65 -12.29
N ASP A 115 -1.31 2.33 -13.48
CA ASP A 115 -2.11 2.45 -14.68
C ASP A 115 -3.30 1.49 -14.68
N HIS A 116 -4.29 1.77 -15.54
CA HIS A 116 -5.42 0.88 -15.79
C HIS A 116 -5.03 -0.27 -16.74
N ASP A 117 -3.95 -0.97 -16.38
CA ASP A 117 -3.55 -2.18 -17.07
C ASP A 117 -4.59 -3.27 -16.83
N ASN A 118 -4.83 -4.10 -17.84
CA ASN A 118 -5.67 -5.28 -17.74
C ASN A 118 -4.85 -6.55 -17.97
N GLY A 119 -5.31 -7.67 -17.39
CA GLY A 119 -4.69 -8.98 -17.61
C GLY A 119 -3.24 -9.08 -17.09
N PRO A 120 -2.33 -9.75 -17.81
CA PRO A 120 -0.96 -9.99 -17.33
C PRO A 120 -0.14 -8.72 -17.04
N ALA A 121 -0.40 -7.61 -17.76
CA ALA A 121 0.31 -6.34 -17.55
C ALA A 121 0.03 -5.77 -16.15
N ALA A 122 -1.21 -5.87 -15.67
CA ALA A 122 -1.60 -5.42 -14.33
C ALA A 122 -0.80 -6.12 -13.23
N LEU A 123 -0.53 -7.42 -13.41
CA LEU A 123 0.26 -8.21 -12.47
C LEU A 123 1.75 -7.84 -12.48
N ILE A 124 2.29 -7.37 -13.61
CA ILE A 124 3.67 -6.90 -13.73
C ILE A 124 3.80 -5.54 -13.03
N SER A 125 2.90 -4.60 -13.32
CA SER A 125 2.84 -3.29 -12.66
C SER A 125 2.69 -3.44 -11.14
N ALA A 126 1.79 -4.32 -10.70
CA ALA A 126 1.60 -4.65 -9.29
C ALA A 126 2.87 -5.21 -8.62
N GLN A 127 3.66 -6.02 -9.34
CA GLN A 127 4.92 -6.56 -8.79
C GLN A 127 5.94 -5.44 -8.51
N GLY A 128 6.01 -4.42 -9.35
CA GLY A 128 6.88 -3.26 -9.13
C GLY A 128 6.51 -2.47 -7.88
N ASN A 129 5.22 -2.21 -7.68
CA ASN A 129 4.72 -1.51 -6.49
C ASN A 129 4.82 -2.37 -5.21
N LEU A 130 4.62 -3.68 -5.30
CA LEU A 130 4.85 -4.61 -4.19
C LEU A 130 6.34 -4.69 -3.83
N ALA A 131 7.23 -4.74 -4.82
CA ALA A 131 8.67 -4.68 -4.62
C ALA A 131 9.10 -3.38 -3.93
N LEU A 132 8.52 -2.24 -4.35
CA LEU A 132 8.73 -0.97 -3.69
C LEU A 132 8.32 -1.04 -2.20
N ALA A 133 7.11 -1.51 -1.89
CA ALA A 133 6.63 -1.66 -0.51
C ALA A 133 7.57 -2.51 0.36
N GLY A 134 8.08 -3.62 -0.16
CA GLY A 134 9.01 -4.50 0.57
C GLY A 134 10.38 -3.87 0.88
N HIS A 135 10.78 -2.80 0.18
CA HIS A 135 12.04 -2.08 0.39
C HIS A 135 11.89 -0.79 1.21
N LEU A 136 10.66 -0.37 1.49
CA LEU A 136 10.36 0.82 2.25
C LEU A 136 10.07 0.49 3.70
N ARG A 137 10.34 1.47 4.56
CA ARG A 137 10.00 1.40 5.99
C ARG A 137 8.70 2.12 6.28
N CYS A 138 7.85 2.34 5.30
CA CYS A 138 6.52 2.94 5.48
C CYS A 138 5.51 2.17 4.62
N PRO A 139 4.21 2.23 4.95
CA PRO A 139 3.14 1.71 4.11
C PRO A 139 3.17 2.38 2.74
N VAL A 140 2.78 1.63 1.71
CA VAL A 140 2.65 2.13 0.35
C VAL A 140 1.20 2.02 -0.09
N ILE A 141 0.57 3.15 -0.41
CA ILE A 141 -0.76 3.15 -1.02
C ILE A 141 -0.60 3.22 -2.53
N VAL A 142 -1.17 2.23 -3.22
CA VAL A 142 -1.26 2.18 -4.67
C VAL A 142 -2.63 2.67 -5.08
N VAL A 143 -2.68 3.75 -5.85
CA VAL A 143 -3.91 4.38 -6.32
C VAL A 143 -4.13 4.02 -7.80
N PRO A 144 -5.26 3.39 -8.16
CA PRO A 144 -5.59 3.17 -9.56
C PRO A 144 -5.88 4.48 -10.28
N THR A 145 -5.34 4.66 -11.49
CA THR A 145 -5.64 5.81 -12.34
C THR A 145 -7.14 6.15 -12.50
N PRO A 146 -8.08 5.20 -12.68
CA PRO A 146 -9.51 5.55 -12.78
C PRO A 146 -10.13 6.01 -11.46
N TRP A 147 -9.39 6.03 -10.35
CA TRP A 147 -9.90 6.42 -9.04
C TRP A 147 -10.53 7.81 -9.07
N LYS A 148 -11.63 7.93 -8.32
CA LYS A 148 -12.35 9.16 -8.06
C LYS A 148 -12.70 9.19 -6.58
N SER A 149 -12.53 10.34 -5.96
CA SER A 149 -13.04 10.55 -4.61
C SER A 149 -14.56 10.41 -4.61
N ASN A 150 -15.07 9.51 -3.78
CA ASN A 150 -16.49 9.31 -3.57
C ASN A 150 -16.82 9.62 -2.11
N PRO A 151 -17.52 10.73 -1.81
CA PRO A 151 -17.94 11.07 -0.46
C PRO A 151 -18.94 10.09 0.16
N ALA A 152 -19.42 9.06 -0.53
CA ALA A 152 -20.20 7.99 0.09
C ALA A 152 -19.32 6.83 0.57
N GLU A 153 -18.09 6.71 0.06
CA GLU A 153 -17.14 5.68 0.44
C GLU A 153 -16.33 6.19 1.63
N HIS A 154 -16.70 5.71 2.82
CA HIS A 154 -16.08 6.10 4.08
C HIS A 154 -15.65 4.90 4.92
N SER A 155 -15.76 3.67 4.39
CA SER A 155 -15.23 2.50 5.09
C SER A 155 -13.81 2.22 4.64
N ILE A 156 -13.03 1.68 5.57
CA ILE A 156 -11.72 1.08 5.32
C ILE A 156 -11.89 -0.40 5.56
N ALA A 157 -11.30 -1.25 4.73
CA ALA A 157 -11.21 -2.67 5.04
C ALA A 157 -9.76 -3.13 5.17
N VAL A 158 -9.50 -4.06 6.08
CA VAL A 158 -8.19 -4.68 6.28
C VAL A 158 -8.31 -6.19 6.19
N GLY A 159 -7.48 -6.79 5.34
CA GLY A 159 -7.33 -8.25 5.27
C GLY A 159 -6.33 -8.74 6.31
N ILE A 160 -6.75 -9.66 7.17
CA ILE A 160 -5.89 -10.28 8.18
C ILE A 160 -5.90 -11.81 8.06
N ASP A 161 -4.76 -12.43 8.31
CA ASP A 161 -4.59 -13.89 8.34
C ASP A 161 -4.35 -14.44 9.75
N GLY A 162 -4.37 -13.56 10.77
CA GLY A 162 -4.12 -13.94 12.16
C GLY A 162 -2.64 -14.16 12.49
N THR A 163 -1.73 -13.94 11.54
CA THR A 163 -0.29 -14.03 11.79
C THR A 163 0.23 -12.75 12.44
N PRO A 164 1.38 -12.77 13.12
CA PRO A 164 2.02 -11.55 13.63
C PRO A 164 2.27 -10.49 12.54
N LEU A 165 2.39 -10.90 11.27
CA LEU A 165 2.56 -10.00 10.13
C LEU A 165 1.34 -9.09 9.94
N SER A 166 0.15 -9.59 10.28
CA SER A 166 -1.11 -8.85 10.15
C SER A 166 -1.27 -7.73 11.19
N LEU A 167 -0.53 -7.75 12.30
CA LEU A 167 -0.63 -6.73 13.36
C LEU A 167 -0.24 -5.34 12.86
N ALA A 168 0.81 -5.25 12.04
CA ALA A 168 1.22 -3.98 11.44
C ALA A 168 0.12 -3.42 10.53
N ALA A 169 -0.53 -4.28 9.74
CA ALA A 169 -1.64 -3.88 8.87
C ALA A 169 -2.87 -3.42 9.68
N VAL A 170 -3.16 -4.10 10.79
CA VAL A 170 -4.23 -3.72 11.73
C VAL A 170 -3.96 -2.36 12.36
N GLU A 171 -2.74 -2.14 12.87
CA GLU A 171 -2.32 -0.85 13.40
C GLU A 171 -2.51 0.27 12.37
N PHE A 172 -2.02 0.06 11.15
CA PHE A 172 -2.19 1.03 10.07
C PHE A 172 -3.67 1.30 9.78
N ALA A 173 -4.50 0.26 9.81
CA ALA A 173 -5.93 0.36 9.54
C ALA A 173 -6.68 1.16 10.60
N PHE A 174 -6.44 0.91 11.89
CA PHE A 174 -7.04 1.71 12.97
C PHE A 174 -6.64 3.17 12.90
N ARG A 175 -5.36 3.46 12.69
CA ARG A 175 -4.87 4.84 12.55
C ARG A 175 -5.50 5.55 11.36
N THR A 176 -5.54 4.88 10.21
CA THR A 176 -6.15 5.47 9.00
C THR A 176 -7.65 5.66 9.18
N ALA A 177 -8.33 4.73 9.87
CA ALA A 177 -9.75 4.86 10.18
C ALA A 177 -10.02 6.05 11.12
N ALA A 178 -9.16 6.23 12.13
CA ALA A 178 -9.23 7.38 13.02
C ALA A 178 -9.01 8.71 12.29
N ASP A 179 -7.96 8.82 11.48
CA ASP A 179 -7.63 10.03 10.72
C ASP A 179 -8.77 10.41 9.76
N ARG A 180 -9.37 9.41 9.10
CA ARG A 180 -10.47 9.62 8.14
C ARG A 180 -11.85 9.68 8.79
N ARG A 181 -11.96 9.47 10.10
CA ARG A 181 -13.24 9.29 10.82
C ARG A 181 -14.14 8.24 10.15
N ALA A 182 -13.51 7.17 9.73
CA ALA A 182 -14.07 6.07 8.94
C ALA A 182 -14.40 4.86 9.81
N GLY A 183 -15.35 4.04 9.35
CA GLY A 183 -15.55 2.69 9.91
C GLY A 183 -14.46 1.74 9.41
N LEU A 184 -14.13 0.72 10.21
CA LEU A 184 -13.13 -0.30 9.87
C LEU A 184 -13.79 -1.67 9.73
N THR A 185 -13.64 -2.30 8.58
CA THR A 185 -14.07 -3.68 8.31
C THR A 185 -12.87 -4.61 8.33
N VAL A 186 -12.84 -5.54 9.28
CA VAL A 186 -11.76 -6.54 9.40
C VAL A 186 -12.19 -7.79 8.66
N VAL A 187 -11.52 -8.09 7.55
CA VAL A 187 -11.81 -9.23 6.69
C VAL A 187 -10.85 -10.35 7.04
N HIS A 188 -11.38 -11.45 7.57
CA HIS A 188 -10.64 -12.68 7.77
C HIS A 188 -11.25 -13.78 6.92
N SER A 189 -10.40 -14.35 6.07
CA SER A 189 -10.80 -15.32 5.06
C SER A 189 -10.00 -16.60 5.23
N HIS A 190 -10.70 -17.74 5.30
CA HIS A 190 -10.05 -19.04 5.20
C HIS A 190 -10.42 -19.69 3.88
N HIS A 191 -9.41 -19.84 3.01
CA HIS A 191 -9.55 -20.60 1.79
C HIS A 191 -9.22 -22.07 2.09
N LEU A 192 -10.22 -22.86 2.48
CA LEU A 192 -10.09 -24.32 2.44
C LEU A 192 -9.94 -24.73 0.97
N PRO A 193 -8.91 -25.50 0.59
CA PRO A 193 -8.78 -26.01 -0.79
C PRO A 193 -9.89 -27.00 -1.19
N TYR A 194 -10.85 -27.29 -0.31
CA TYR A 194 -12.00 -28.14 -0.57
C TYR A 194 -13.29 -27.48 -0.06
N ARG A 195 -14.38 -27.65 -0.84
CA ARG A 195 -15.77 -27.26 -0.53
C ARG A 195 -16.35 -28.01 0.68
N LEU A 196 -15.67 -28.01 1.81
CA LEU A 196 -16.33 -28.31 3.08
C LEU A 196 -17.09 -27.04 3.47
N PRO A 197 -18.37 -27.14 3.89
CA PRO A 197 -19.03 -26.03 4.56
C PRO A 197 -18.10 -25.53 5.66
N ALA A 198 -17.98 -24.21 5.86
CA ALA A 198 -17.48 -23.75 7.15
C ALA A 198 -18.38 -24.39 8.20
N ASP A 199 -17.82 -25.27 9.02
CA ASP A 199 -18.51 -25.70 10.21
C ASP A 199 -18.51 -24.55 11.21
N ASP A 200 -19.43 -24.59 12.17
CA ASP A 200 -19.51 -23.57 13.22
C ASP A 200 -18.17 -23.46 13.98
N ALA A 201 -17.41 -24.55 14.06
CA ALA A 201 -16.10 -24.61 14.71
C ALA A 201 -15.02 -23.80 13.98
N TRP A 202 -15.04 -23.68 12.65
CA TRP A 202 -14.16 -22.76 11.92
C TRP A 202 -14.51 -21.31 12.23
N THR A 203 -15.80 -20.97 12.17
CA THR A 203 -16.26 -19.60 12.41
C THR A 203 -15.93 -19.14 13.83
N GLU A 204 -16.07 -20.03 14.81
CA GLU A 204 -15.69 -19.78 16.20
C GLU A 204 -14.18 -19.54 16.34
N ARG A 205 -13.33 -20.41 15.77
CA ARG A 205 -11.87 -20.23 15.79
C ARG A 205 -11.42 -18.96 15.08
N ALA A 206 -11.97 -18.68 13.90
CA ALA A 206 -11.73 -17.45 13.17
C ALA A 206 -12.14 -16.22 13.99
N GLY A 207 -13.29 -16.29 14.66
CA GLY A 207 -13.77 -15.26 15.56
C GLY A 207 -12.80 -14.99 16.72
N LEU A 208 -12.23 -16.03 17.31
CA LEU A 208 -11.20 -15.92 18.35
C LEU A 208 -9.92 -15.29 17.81
N THR A 209 -9.39 -15.78 16.69
CA THR A 209 -8.17 -15.21 16.07
C THR A 209 -8.35 -13.72 15.75
N VAL A 210 -9.50 -13.33 15.20
CA VAL A 210 -9.81 -11.92 14.95
C VAL A 210 -9.92 -11.14 16.26
N ALA A 211 -10.61 -11.68 17.27
CA ALA A 211 -10.75 -11.02 18.57
C ALA A 211 -9.40 -10.82 19.27
N GLU A 212 -8.51 -11.81 19.24
CA GLU A 212 -7.15 -11.74 19.77
C GLU A 212 -6.31 -10.69 19.04
N THR A 213 -6.38 -10.67 17.70
CA THR A 213 -5.66 -9.70 16.87
C THR A 213 -6.14 -8.26 17.13
N LEU A 214 -7.44 -8.10 17.42
CA LEU A 214 -8.07 -6.79 17.69
C LEU A 214 -7.99 -6.38 19.17
N ALA A 215 -7.54 -7.25 20.06
CA ALA A 215 -7.46 -6.96 21.48
C ALA A 215 -6.59 -5.71 21.75
N GLY A 216 -7.09 -4.79 22.57
CA GLY A 216 -6.43 -3.53 22.93
C GLY A 216 -6.64 -2.38 21.94
N TRP A 217 -6.96 -2.65 20.67
CA TRP A 217 -7.17 -1.58 19.69
C TRP A 217 -8.46 -0.79 19.92
N ASP A 218 -9.50 -1.44 20.43
CA ASP A 218 -10.76 -0.76 20.80
C ASP A 218 -10.55 0.26 21.95
N GLU A 219 -9.55 0.04 22.82
CA GLU A 219 -9.18 0.97 23.89
C GLU A 219 -8.32 2.12 23.36
N GLU A 220 -7.41 1.85 22.43
CA GLU A 220 -6.54 2.87 21.82
C GLU A 220 -7.30 3.77 20.83
N PHE A 221 -8.28 3.22 20.11
CA PHE A 221 -9.07 3.92 19.08
C PHE A 221 -10.59 3.77 19.32
N PRO A 222 -11.13 4.28 20.44
CA PRO A 222 -12.55 4.10 20.79
C PRO A 222 -13.53 4.74 19.79
N GLN A 223 -13.05 5.67 18.97
CA GLN A 223 -13.83 6.32 17.91
C GLN A 223 -14.04 5.44 16.66
N VAL A 224 -13.25 4.38 16.48
CA VAL A 224 -13.30 3.55 15.28
C VAL A 224 -14.34 2.44 15.45
N LYS A 225 -15.40 2.48 14.65
CA LYS A 225 -16.41 1.42 14.63
C LYS A 225 -15.90 0.22 13.83
N VAL A 226 -15.64 -0.88 14.52
CA VAL A 226 -15.12 -2.11 13.90
C VAL A 226 -16.24 -3.07 13.53
N THR A 227 -16.25 -3.51 12.27
CA THR A 227 -17.10 -4.59 11.75
C THR A 227 -16.23 -5.79 11.41
N ARG A 228 -16.63 -7.00 11.83
CA ARG A 228 -15.88 -8.23 11.56
C ARG A 228 -16.56 -9.00 10.43
N LEU A 229 -15.83 -9.27 9.34
CA LEU A 229 -16.29 -10.05 8.20
C LEU A 229 -15.50 -11.37 8.15
N LEU A 230 -16.13 -12.44 8.62
CA LEU A 230 -15.59 -13.80 8.53
C LEU A 230 -16.18 -14.47 7.29
N THR A 231 -15.32 -14.95 6.38
CA THR A 231 -15.79 -15.54 5.12
C THR A 231 -14.96 -16.73 4.67
N THR A 232 -15.60 -17.66 3.95
CA THR A 232 -14.97 -18.80 3.26
C THR A 232 -14.65 -18.50 1.81
N ARG A 233 -14.98 -17.30 1.31
CA ARG A 233 -14.65 -16.88 -0.04
C ARG A 233 -13.14 -16.79 -0.21
N PRO A 234 -12.59 -16.99 -1.42
CA PRO A 234 -11.20 -16.63 -1.69
C PRO A 234 -10.94 -15.18 -1.28
N VAL A 235 -9.86 -14.94 -0.54
CA VAL A 235 -9.58 -13.64 0.09
C VAL A 235 -9.61 -12.46 -0.88
N VAL A 236 -9.05 -12.62 -2.08
CA VAL A 236 -9.06 -11.55 -3.10
C VAL A 236 -10.48 -11.27 -3.59
N ALA A 237 -11.34 -12.29 -3.72
CA ALA A 237 -12.74 -12.10 -4.09
C ALA A 237 -13.56 -11.46 -2.96
N ALA A 238 -13.22 -11.74 -1.69
CA ALA A 238 -13.82 -11.06 -0.55
C ALA A 238 -13.42 -9.58 -0.52
N LEU A 239 -12.12 -9.28 -0.64
CA LEU A 239 -11.59 -7.92 -0.68
C LEU A 239 -12.12 -7.13 -1.89
N ALA A 240 -12.28 -7.76 -3.05
CA ALA A 240 -12.86 -7.14 -4.24
C ALA A 240 -14.31 -6.70 -4.02
N ARG A 241 -15.12 -7.51 -3.32
CA ARG A 241 -16.49 -7.09 -2.97
C ARG A 241 -16.50 -5.92 -1.99
N GLU A 242 -15.64 -5.96 -0.96
CA GLU A 242 -15.53 -4.86 -0.01
C GLU A 242 -15.02 -3.57 -0.68
N SER A 243 -14.17 -3.69 -1.71
CA SER A 243 -13.65 -2.55 -2.48
C SER A 243 -14.71 -1.75 -3.23
N GLU A 244 -15.93 -2.29 -3.41
CA GLU A 244 -17.07 -1.55 -3.99
C GLU A 244 -17.63 -0.48 -3.05
N HIS A 245 -17.31 -0.57 -1.75
CA HIS A 245 -17.82 0.32 -0.71
C HIS A 245 -16.71 0.95 0.13
N ALA A 246 -15.51 0.40 0.08
CA ALA A 246 -14.35 0.87 0.82
C ALA A 246 -13.55 1.92 0.05
N ALA A 247 -13.21 3.01 0.74
CA ALA A 247 -12.31 4.04 0.23
C ALA A 247 -10.84 3.60 0.23
N LEU A 248 -10.50 2.55 0.97
CA LEU A 248 -9.17 1.97 1.06
C LEU A 248 -9.25 0.51 1.51
N ILE A 249 -8.52 -0.36 0.79
CA ILE A 249 -8.27 -1.74 1.20
C ILE A 249 -6.83 -1.84 1.70
N ILE A 250 -6.63 -2.48 2.85
CA ILE A 250 -5.33 -2.61 3.51
C ILE A 250 -4.97 -4.09 3.57
N VAL A 251 -3.75 -4.42 3.15
CA VAL A 251 -3.22 -5.79 3.23
C VAL A 251 -1.78 -5.77 3.75
N GLY A 252 -1.44 -6.78 4.53
CA GLY A 252 -0.05 -7.04 4.91
C GLY A 252 0.75 -7.61 3.74
N ALA A 253 2.06 -7.40 3.76
CA ALA A 253 3.02 -8.06 2.88
C ALA A 253 4.32 -8.36 3.63
N HIS A 254 5.06 -9.38 3.20
CA HIS A 254 6.39 -9.67 3.70
C HIS A 254 7.38 -8.61 3.19
N ALA A 255 8.21 -8.05 4.08
CA ALA A 255 9.32 -7.21 3.65
C ALA A 255 10.57 -8.02 3.28
N GLY A 256 11.40 -7.51 2.39
CA GLY A 256 12.66 -8.13 1.99
C GLY A 256 13.02 -7.92 0.52
N PRO A 257 14.20 -8.44 0.09
CA PRO A 257 14.69 -8.26 -1.27
C PRO A 257 13.88 -9.02 -2.33
N LEU A 258 13.05 -10.00 -1.93
CA LEU A 258 12.22 -10.81 -2.81
C LEU A 258 10.78 -10.93 -2.27
N PRO A 259 9.97 -9.85 -2.27
CA PRO A 259 8.56 -9.89 -1.86
C PRO A 259 7.66 -10.54 -2.94
N ILE A 260 8.23 -11.46 -3.74
CA ILE A 260 7.56 -12.20 -4.81
C ILE A 260 6.53 -13.18 -4.23
N GLY A 261 6.61 -13.46 -2.91
CA GLY A 261 5.81 -14.43 -2.19
C GLY A 261 4.42 -13.98 -1.73
N ASP A 262 3.97 -12.74 -2.00
CA ASP A 262 2.66 -12.25 -1.53
C ASP A 262 1.62 -12.19 -2.68
N PRO A 263 1.04 -13.35 -3.10
CA PRO A 263 0.08 -13.39 -4.19
C PRO A 263 -1.20 -12.62 -3.88
N VAL A 264 -1.62 -12.56 -2.61
CA VAL A 264 -2.80 -11.79 -2.19
C VAL A 264 -2.54 -10.31 -2.39
N ALA A 265 -1.44 -9.76 -1.87
CA ALA A 265 -1.09 -8.35 -2.04
C ALA A 265 -0.94 -7.99 -3.52
N ARG A 266 -0.18 -8.80 -4.27
CA ARG A 266 0.04 -8.57 -5.71
C ARG A 266 -1.26 -8.54 -6.50
N ARG A 267 -2.14 -9.51 -6.25
CA ARG A 267 -3.43 -9.61 -6.96
C ARG A 267 -4.39 -8.51 -6.51
N THR A 268 -4.37 -8.14 -5.24
CA THR A 268 -5.17 -7.04 -4.70
C THR A 268 -4.81 -5.72 -5.38
N ILE A 269 -3.51 -5.42 -5.52
CA ILE A 269 -3.03 -4.24 -6.25
C ILE A 269 -3.48 -4.27 -7.72
N ALA A 270 -3.38 -5.43 -8.37
CA ALA A 270 -3.67 -5.56 -9.80
C ALA A 270 -5.17 -5.45 -10.11
N GLU A 271 -6.04 -6.00 -9.27
CA GLU A 271 -7.45 -6.25 -9.62
C GLU A 271 -8.43 -5.26 -8.99
N LEU A 272 -8.12 -4.66 -7.83
CA LEU A 272 -9.12 -3.85 -7.11
C LEU A 272 -9.31 -2.45 -7.71
N PRO A 273 -10.54 -1.96 -7.85
CA PRO A 273 -10.86 -0.63 -8.38
C PRO A 273 -10.56 0.52 -7.40
N CYS A 274 -10.42 0.22 -6.10
CA CYS A 274 -10.13 1.21 -5.07
C CYS A 274 -8.61 1.29 -4.76
N PRO A 275 -8.17 2.31 -4.02
CA PRO A 275 -6.81 2.39 -3.50
C PRO A 275 -6.50 1.21 -2.57
N VAL A 276 -5.26 0.72 -2.65
CA VAL A 276 -4.78 -0.43 -1.86
C VAL A 276 -3.52 -0.04 -1.08
N ALA A 277 -3.55 -0.15 0.25
CA ALA A 277 -2.38 0.01 1.10
C ALA A 277 -1.68 -1.33 1.30
N ILE A 278 -0.38 -1.34 1.03
CA ILE A 278 0.52 -2.44 1.35
C ILE A 278 1.33 -2.07 2.57
N VAL A 279 1.20 -2.92 3.60
CA VAL A 279 1.86 -2.73 4.87
C VAL A 279 2.92 -3.81 5.02
N ALA A 280 4.17 -3.44 4.75
CA ALA A 280 5.28 -4.38 4.78
C ALA A 280 5.72 -4.68 6.22
N HIS A 281 5.75 -5.96 6.59
CA HIS A 281 6.31 -6.41 7.87
C HIS A 281 7.78 -6.78 7.71
N HIS A 282 8.65 -6.02 8.37
CA HIS A 282 10.10 -6.29 8.45
C HIS A 282 10.39 -7.33 9.52
N VAL A 283 10.30 -8.62 9.16
CA VAL A 283 10.50 -9.73 10.10
C VAL A 283 11.74 -9.50 10.97
N THR A 284 11.55 -9.42 12.28
CA THR A 284 12.62 -9.24 13.25
C THR A 284 13.48 -10.50 13.32
N SER A 285 14.69 -10.39 13.87
CA SER A 285 15.59 -11.55 14.03
C SER A 285 14.93 -12.67 14.85
N ALA A 286 14.19 -12.32 15.89
CA ALA A 286 13.47 -13.27 16.74
C ALA A 286 12.32 -13.99 15.99
N GLU A 287 11.55 -13.26 15.17
CA GLU A 287 10.49 -13.84 14.34
C GLU A 287 11.08 -14.73 13.23
N ARG A 288 12.24 -14.39 12.66
CA ARG A 288 12.96 -15.26 11.71
C ARG A 288 13.39 -16.57 12.36
N ASP A 289 13.85 -16.52 13.60
CA ASP A 289 14.26 -17.72 14.34
C ASP A 289 13.07 -18.59 14.74
N GLN A 290 11.92 -17.97 15.04
CA GLN A 290 10.66 -18.69 15.28
C GLN A 290 10.12 -19.34 14.00
N GLN A 291 10.08 -18.62 12.87
CA GLN A 291 9.69 -19.17 11.57
C GLN A 291 10.59 -20.33 11.13
N ARG A 292 11.90 -20.28 11.40
CA ARG A 292 12.83 -21.39 11.14
C ARG A 292 12.50 -22.63 11.97
N ARG A 293 11.98 -22.47 13.19
CA ARG A 293 11.58 -23.58 14.07
C ARG A 293 10.22 -24.18 13.68
N GLU A 294 9.35 -23.36 13.10
CA GLU A 294 7.99 -23.75 12.72
C GLU A 294 7.88 -24.39 11.34
N ILE A 295 8.94 -24.37 10.50
CA ILE A 295 8.98 -25.15 9.24
C ILE A 295 9.46 -26.58 9.54
N PRO A 296 8.60 -27.61 9.49
CA PRO A 296 9.02 -29.00 9.65
C PRO A 296 9.60 -29.49 8.31
N GLY A 297 10.91 -29.78 8.29
CA GLY A 297 11.54 -30.63 7.28
C GLY A 297 11.84 -29.97 5.93
N ARG A 298 13.05 -29.43 5.77
CA ARG A 298 13.77 -29.51 4.49
C ARG A 298 14.78 -30.63 4.63
N LEU A 299 14.59 -31.69 3.84
CA LEU A 299 15.40 -32.89 3.79
C LEU A 299 16.90 -32.56 3.65
N ASP A 300 17.64 -32.71 4.75
CA ASP A 300 19.07 -32.97 4.73
C ASP A 300 19.28 -34.47 4.44
N THR A 301 19.12 -34.85 3.19
CA THR A 301 19.60 -36.15 2.68
C THR A 301 20.13 -35.98 1.27
N PHE A 302 21.33 -35.41 1.16
CA PHE A 302 22.24 -35.79 0.08
C PHE A 302 23.18 -36.86 0.64
N ALA A 303 22.80 -38.12 0.46
CA ALA A 303 23.74 -39.21 0.53
C ALA A 303 24.63 -39.15 -0.73
N PRO A 304 25.97 -39.27 -0.60
CA PRO A 304 26.85 -39.29 -1.76
C PRO A 304 26.64 -40.60 -2.53
N ILE A 305 26.34 -40.48 -3.82
CA ILE A 305 26.34 -41.61 -4.75
C ILE A 305 27.81 -42.04 -4.90
N THR A 306 28.09 -43.28 -4.52
CA THR A 306 29.35 -43.99 -4.82
C THR A 306 29.24 -44.64 -6.19
#